data_AF-B0C579-F1
#
_entry.id   AF-B0C579-F1
#
_cell.length_a   1.000
_cell.length_b   1.000
_cell.length_c   1.000
_cell.angle_alpha   90.00
_cell.angle_beta   90.00
_cell.angle_gamma   90.00
#
_symmetry.space_group_name_H-M   'P 1'
#
loop_
_entity.id
_entity.type
_entity.pdbx_description
1 polymer ?
#
loop_
_entity_poly.entity_id
_entity_poly.type
_entity_poly.pdbx_seq_one_letter_code
_entity_poly.pdbx_strand_id
1 'polypeptide(L)'
;MLRVSPRFSRIALTWGVSLSAIAPIFSALPASAQANFSDVSLGYWARPFIEKLAEENVIKGFPDGTFKPDQPVTRAQFAAIVRQAFDRESTRQYRGFADVPTNHWAQPAIGKAYSTRFMSGYPGNLFQPNQRIPKVQALVSLASGLELEPDAPTDEVLATFRDAADIPGYADKGVTAATEAGLVVNYPNANFLNPNQQATRAEIAAFVYQALVDQGDLDPISDKARANNYIVKLDGTASPEQPSTPINTGSIIASGSKIPVRYPGPNKVNLIVAPGETVDTKLEVAEDIVNTAGTVLIPKGSLIEGTLVPVNVGTTPGTQFVAKTLKVGTRSYDIRANSDPQVAVSRQSVKPNDIRGAISTTAGRTILNSVLGSGFNLGSLLTGALLSGVATSPSAPKDSVIVVDPAALELTIQSSLDLTT
;
A
#
# COMPACT_ATOMS: atom_id res chain seq x y z
N MET A 1 60.51 -89.46 12.50
CA MET A 1 60.33 -89.12 11.08
C MET A 1 60.20 -87.61 10.96
N LEU A 2 61.09 -86.98 10.21
CA LEU A 2 61.09 -85.55 9.88
C LEU A 2 59.90 -85.18 8.96
N ARG A 3 59.35 -83.97 9.10
CA ARG A 3 59.56 -82.83 8.15
C ARG A 3 58.61 -81.66 8.50
N VAL A 4 59.20 -80.52 8.88
CA VAL A 4 59.29 -79.25 8.10
C VAL A 4 58.05 -78.36 8.19
N SER A 5 58.17 -77.27 8.95
CA SER A 5 57.44 -76.01 8.80
C SER A 5 58.06 -75.17 7.65
N PRO A 6 57.34 -74.23 6.99
CA PRO A 6 57.38 -72.84 7.48
C PRO A 6 56.14 -71.96 7.21
N ARG A 7 56.19 -70.79 7.86
CA ARG A 7 55.34 -69.58 7.73
C ARG A 7 55.21 -69.05 6.29
N PHE A 8 54.12 -68.33 6.00
CA PHE A 8 53.98 -67.03 5.28
C PHE A 8 52.49 -66.91 4.85
N SER A 9 51.72 -65.98 5.41
CA SER A 9 51.52 -64.60 4.96
C SER A 9 50.44 -64.44 3.88
N ARG A 10 49.56 -63.46 4.12
CA ARG A 10 48.90 -62.53 3.19
C ARG A 10 47.38 -62.64 3.00
N ILE A 11 46.72 -61.62 3.56
CA ILE A 11 45.74 -60.74 2.91
C ILE A 11 44.41 -61.40 2.52
N ALA A 12 43.44 -61.30 3.43
CA ALA A 12 42.03 -61.36 3.07
C ALA A 12 41.69 -60.13 2.22
N LEU A 13 41.41 -60.36 0.94
CA LEU A 13 40.87 -59.38 0.00
C LEU A 13 39.37 -59.22 0.28
N THR A 14 39.03 -58.37 1.26
CA THR A 14 37.64 -57.90 1.41
C THR A 14 37.35 -56.91 0.30
N TRP A 15 36.46 -57.28 -0.62
CA TRP A 15 35.83 -56.35 -1.55
C TRP A 15 34.93 -55.41 -0.76
N GLY A 16 35.51 -54.32 -0.25
CA GLY A 16 34.75 -53.18 0.24
C GLY A 16 34.16 -52.47 -0.96
N VAL A 17 32.90 -52.75 -1.28
CA VAL A 17 32.10 -51.84 -2.11
C VAL A 17 31.78 -50.64 -1.24
N SER A 18 32.69 -49.67 -1.22
CA SER A 18 32.41 -48.34 -0.71
C SER A 18 31.37 -47.71 -1.63
N LEU A 19 30.10 -47.72 -1.22
CA LEU A 19 29.12 -46.75 -1.72
C LEU A 19 29.64 -45.37 -1.30
N SER A 20 30.42 -44.74 -2.18
CA SER A 20 30.65 -43.31 -2.12
C SER A 20 29.28 -42.66 -2.31
N ALA A 21 28.66 -42.25 -1.21
CA ALA A 21 27.55 -41.31 -1.26
C ALA A 21 28.10 -40.05 -1.96
N ILE A 22 27.72 -39.85 -3.22
CA ILE A 22 27.94 -38.60 -3.92
C ILE A 22 27.06 -37.59 -3.17
N ALA A 23 27.63 -36.91 -2.18
CA ALA A 23 27.00 -35.74 -1.61
C ALA A 23 26.83 -34.74 -2.76
N PRO A 24 25.62 -34.23 -3.03
CA PRO A 24 25.48 -33.14 -3.97
C PRO A 24 26.29 -31.97 -3.41
N ILE A 25 27.36 -31.61 -4.11
CA ILE A 25 28.06 -30.35 -3.89
C ILE A 25 27.04 -29.29 -4.32
N PHE A 26 26.25 -28.79 -3.37
CA PHE A 26 25.58 -27.53 -3.53
C PHE A 26 26.68 -26.47 -3.55
N SER A 27 27.17 -26.16 -4.75
CA SER A 27 27.83 -24.89 -4.98
C SER A 27 26.79 -23.84 -4.62
N ALA A 28 26.89 -23.28 -3.41
CA ALA A 28 26.25 -22.02 -3.10
C ALA A 28 26.81 -21.04 -4.12
N LEU A 29 26.04 -20.77 -5.17
CA LEU A 29 26.29 -19.59 -6.00
C LEU A 29 26.41 -18.44 -5.00
N PRO A 30 27.47 -17.62 -5.07
CA PRO A 30 27.48 -16.40 -4.28
C PRO A 30 26.17 -15.70 -4.59
N ALA A 31 25.37 -15.44 -3.55
CA ALA A 31 24.18 -14.63 -3.67
C ALA A 31 24.65 -13.24 -4.06
N SER A 32 24.83 -13.03 -5.37
CA SER A 32 24.95 -11.71 -5.96
C SER A 32 23.71 -10.96 -5.52
N ALA A 33 23.90 -9.91 -4.71
CA ALA A 33 22.87 -8.98 -4.28
C ALA A 33 21.96 -8.67 -5.46
N GLN A 34 20.76 -9.24 -5.45
CA GLN A 34 19.77 -8.99 -6.48
C GLN A 34 19.10 -7.66 -6.12
N ALA A 35 19.88 -6.58 -6.22
CA ALA A 35 19.44 -5.22 -5.91
C ALA A 35 18.46 -4.69 -6.95
N ASN A 36 18.24 -5.41 -8.07
CA ASN A 36 17.31 -5.03 -9.11
C ASN A 36 16.21 -6.10 -9.26
N PHE A 37 15.00 -5.76 -8.85
CA PHE A 37 13.81 -6.58 -9.04
C PHE A 37 13.08 -6.21 -10.35
N SER A 38 12.64 -7.20 -11.12
CA SER A 38 12.06 -6.98 -12.45
C SER A 38 10.72 -6.23 -12.45
N ASP A 39 10.03 -6.23 -11.31
CA ASP A 39 8.74 -5.57 -11.09
C ASP A 39 8.81 -4.31 -10.22
N VAL A 40 10.03 -3.85 -9.88
CA VAL A 40 10.28 -2.57 -9.20
C VAL A 40 10.95 -1.62 -10.19
N SER A 41 10.15 -0.75 -10.81
CA SER A 41 10.66 0.20 -11.80
C SER A 41 11.54 1.28 -11.16
N LEU A 42 12.44 1.89 -11.95
CA LEU A 42 13.35 2.95 -11.46
C LEU A 42 12.64 4.12 -10.77
N GLY A 43 11.40 4.41 -11.17
CA GLY A 43 10.57 5.47 -10.62
C GLY A 43 9.55 5.03 -9.56
N TYR A 44 9.57 3.76 -9.15
CA TYR A 44 8.67 3.22 -8.12
C TYR A 44 8.97 3.85 -6.76
N TRP A 45 7.93 4.30 -6.05
CA TRP A 45 8.06 5.15 -4.86
C TRP A 45 8.88 4.50 -3.73
N ALA A 46 8.73 3.19 -3.54
CA ALA A 46 9.39 2.45 -2.46
C ALA A 46 10.71 1.81 -2.87
N ARG A 47 11.14 1.99 -4.13
CA ARG A 47 12.39 1.42 -4.65
C ARG A 47 13.60 1.68 -3.73
N PRO A 48 13.90 2.92 -3.27
CA PRO A 48 15.10 3.14 -2.44
C PRO A 48 15.08 2.35 -1.14
N PHE A 49 13.90 2.18 -0.52
CA PHE A 49 13.75 1.35 0.69
C PHE A 49 13.96 -0.13 0.38
N ILE A 50 13.34 -0.59 -0.71
CA ILE A 50 13.38 -2.00 -1.12
C ILE A 50 14.80 -2.44 -1.48
N GLU A 51 15.50 -1.67 -2.31
CA GLU A 51 16.85 -2.00 -2.78
C GLU A 51 17.82 -2.04 -1.60
N LYS A 52 17.79 -1.03 -0.74
CA LYS A 52 18.70 -0.98 0.42
C LYS A 52 18.42 -2.10 1.43
N LEU A 53 17.15 -2.40 1.74
CA LEU A 53 16.85 -3.54 2.61
C LEU A 53 17.21 -4.90 1.97
N ALA A 54 17.21 -5.00 0.64
CA ALA A 54 17.66 -6.21 -0.05
C ALA A 54 19.19 -6.34 0.00
N GLU A 55 19.93 -5.24 -0.15
CA GLU A 55 21.39 -5.18 0.02
C GLU A 55 21.81 -5.62 1.43
N GLU A 56 21.08 -5.18 2.45
CA GLU A 56 21.30 -5.54 3.86
C GLU A 56 20.75 -6.93 4.23
N ASN A 57 20.26 -7.70 3.25
CA ASN A 57 19.65 -9.02 3.43
C ASN A 57 18.45 -9.06 4.40
N VAL A 58 17.81 -7.92 4.65
CA VAL A 58 16.62 -7.80 5.51
C VAL A 58 15.38 -8.35 4.80
N ILE A 59 15.25 -8.04 3.51
CA ILE A 59 14.17 -8.56 2.66
C ILE A 59 14.74 -9.29 1.45
N LYS A 60 13.97 -10.22 0.91
CA LYS A 60 14.33 -10.98 -0.29
C LYS A 60 13.17 -10.97 -1.29
N GLY A 61 13.54 -10.97 -2.56
CA GLY A 61 12.62 -11.23 -3.66
C GLY A 61 12.31 -12.72 -3.80
N PHE A 62 11.56 -13.04 -4.83
CA PHE A 62 11.17 -14.38 -5.21
C PHE A 62 12.19 -15.00 -6.19
N PRO A 63 12.22 -16.34 -6.32
CA PRO A 63 13.13 -17.01 -7.26
C PRO A 63 12.94 -16.61 -8.73
N ASP A 64 11.77 -16.04 -9.07
CA ASP A 64 11.45 -15.50 -10.39
C ASP A 64 12.05 -14.10 -10.67
N GLY A 65 12.82 -13.55 -9.72
CA GLY A 65 13.46 -12.24 -9.83
C GLY A 65 12.54 -11.06 -9.51
N THR A 66 11.33 -11.31 -9.00
CA THR A 66 10.37 -10.26 -8.61
C THR A 66 10.45 -9.95 -7.11
N PHE A 67 10.02 -8.76 -6.72
CA PHE A 67 9.80 -8.38 -5.31
C PHE A 67 8.34 -8.50 -4.89
N LYS A 68 7.39 -8.33 -5.81
CA LYS A 68 5.93 -8.26 -5.59
C LYS A 68 5.53 -7.13 -4.64
N PRO A 69 5.87 -5.86 -4.96
CA PRO A 69 5.76 -4.76 -4.01
C PRO A 69 4.33 -4.50 -3.52
N ASP A 70 3.33 -4.67 -4.38
CA ASP A 70 1.91 -4.42 -4.04
C ASP A 70 1.21 -5.63 -3.38
N GLN A 71 1.92 -6.75 -3.19
CA GLN A 71 1.34 -7.94 -2.58
C GLN A 71 1.16 -7.74 -1.07
N PRO A 72 -0.02 -8.03 -0.50
CA PRO A 72 -0.23 -7.96 0.95
C PRO A 72 0.66 -8.93 1.73
N VAL A 73 1.18 -8.49 2.87
CA VAL A 73 2.07 -9.29 3.75
C VAL A 73 1.26 -10.06 4.79
N THR A 74 1.57 -11.34 5.00
CA THR A 74 1.00 -12.11 6.12
C THR A 74 1.72 -11.79 7.44
N ARG A 75 1.03 -11.98 8.57
CA ARG A 75 1.65 -11.84 9.91
C ARG A 75 2.90 -12.71 10.08
N ALA A 76 2.92 -13.92 9.54
CA ALA A 76 4.09 -14.79 9.56
C ALA A 76 5.28 -14.23 8.75
N GLN A 77 5.01 -13.67 7.57
CA GLN A 77 6.04 -13.01 6.76
C GLN A 77 6.58 -11.76 7.43
N PHE A 78 5.69 -10.96 8.04
CA PHE A 78 6.12 -9.77 8.77
C PHE A 78 7.01 -10.13 9.98
N ALA A 79 6.66 -11.18 10.74
CA ALA A 79 7.51 -11.68 11.82
C ALA A 79 8.92 -12.09 11.33
N ALA A 80 9.01 -12.69 10.13
CA ALA A 80 10.29 -13.05 9.52
C ALA A 80 11.12 -11.83 9.14
N ILE A 81 10.48 -10.80 8.58
CA ILE A 81 11.14 -9.52 8.24
C ILE A 81 11.65 -8.84 9.51
N VAL A 82 10.81 -8.71 10.54
CA VAL A 82 11.20 -8.10 11.83
C VAL A 82 12.36 -8.84 12.48
N ARG A 83 12.32 -10.19 12.53
CA ARG A 83 13.42 -11.00 13.06
C ARG A 83 14.72 -10.78 12.31
N GLN A 84 14.65 -10.58 10.98
CA GLN A 84 15.83 -10.36 10.16
C GLN A 84 16.35 -8.93 10.29
N ALA A 85 15.48 -7.95 10.48
CA ALA A 85 15.82 -6.53 10.59
C ALA A 85 16.43 -6.19 11.97
N PHE A 86 15.88 -6.72 13.06
CA PHE A 86 16.21 -6.26 14.41
C PHE A 86 16.75 -7.38 15.28
N ASP A 87 18.00 -7.24 15.72
CA ASP A 87 18.58 -8.13 16.73
C ASP A 87 18.34 -7.59 18.14
N ARG A 88 17.16 -7.88 18.68
CA ARG A 88 16.77 -7.49 20.06
C ARG A 88 16.84 -8.66 21.02
N GLU A 89 17.17 -8.36 22.26
CA GLU A 89 17.14 -9.33 23.34
C GLU A 89 15.72 -9.80 23.66
N SER A 90 15.59 -11.08 24.02
CA SER A 90 14.30 -11.65 24.36
C SER A 90 13.89 -11.27 25.77
N THR A 91 12.73 -10.62 25.90
CA THR A 91 12.20 -10.11 27.17
C THR A 91 10.92 -10.82 27.62
N ARG A 92 10.34 -11.67 26.76
CA ARG A 92 9.17 -12.52 27.08
C ARG A 92 9.47 -13.99 26.80
N GLN A 93 9.00 -14.89 27.66
CA GLN A 93 9.07 -16.33 27.42
C GLN A 93 8.03 -16.74 26.35
N TYR A 94 8.49 -17.31 25.23
CA TYR A 94 7.60 -17.85 24.20
C TYR A 94 7.22 -19.30 24.53
N ARG A 95 5.91 -19.59 24.62
CA ARG A 95 5.36 -20.93 24.91
C ARG A 95 4.64 -21.59 23.73
N GLY A 96 4.64 -20.95 22.57
CA GLY A 96 3.89 -21.41 21.40
C GLY A 96 2.48 -20.83 21.31
N PHE A 97 1.97 -20.74 20.08
CA PHE A 97 0.57 -20.39 19.78
C PHE A 97 -0.18 -21.64 19.32
N ALA A 98 -1.48 -21.72 19.63
CA ALA A 98 -2.31 -22.89 19.35
C ALA A 98 -2.47 -23.18 17.85
N ASP A 99 -2.36 -22.16 17.01
CA ASP A 99 -2.47 -22.23 15.54
C ASP A 99 -1.12 -22.18 14.81
N VAL A 100 -0.01 -22.34 15.54
CA VAL A 100 1.34 -22.37 14.96
C VAL A 100 2.01 -23.71 15.33
N PRO A 101 1.95 -24.72 14.44
CA PRO A 101 2.66 -25.97 14.60
C PRO A 101 4.17 -25.77 14.82
N THR A 102 4.81 -26.65 15.60
CA THR A 102 6.25 -26.56 15.89
C THR A 102 7.14 -26.67 14.64
N ASN A 103 6.66 -27.32 13.59
CA ASN A 103 7.32 -27.45 12.28
C ASN A 103 6.91 -26.37 11.26
N HIS A 104 6.08 -25.40 11.65
CA HIS A 104 5.71 -24.30 10.76
C HIS A 104 6.95 -23.47 10.42
N TRP A 105 7.16 -23.16 9.14
CA TRP A 105 8.39 -22.47 8.66
C TRP A 105 8.67 -21.15 9.39
N ALA A 106 7.62 -20.40 9.74
CA ALA A 106 7.73 -19.13 10.45
C ALA A 106 7.81 -19.27 11.97
N GLN A 107 7.71 -20.47 12.54
CA GLN A 107 7.65 -20.67 13.99
C GLN A 107 8.82 -20.00 14.72
N PRO A 108 10.09 -20.08 14.25
CA PRO A 108 11.20 -19.40 14.91
C PRO A 108 11.08 -17.87 14.82
N ALA A 109 10.60 -17.35 13.69
CA ALA A 109 10.38 -15.92 13.48
C ALA A 109 9.26 -15.38 14.36
N ILE A 110 8.15 -16.10 14.44
CA ILE A 110 7.01 -15.78 15.31
C ILE A 110 7.44 -15.80 16.77
N GLY A 111 8.19 -16.82 17.18
CA GLY A 111 8.70 -16.93 18.55
C GLY A 111 9.62 -15.78 18.92
N LYS A 112 10.57 -15.41 18.05
CA LYS A 112 11.47 -14.26 18.28
C LYS A 112 10.71 -12.94 18.28
N ALA A 113 9.86 -12.67 17.29
CA ALA A 113 9.06 -11.44 17.24
C ALA A 113 8.13 -11.31 18.46
N TYR A 114 7.64 -12.43 19.01
CA TYR A 114 6.95 -12.42 20.29
C TYR A 114 7.90 -12.17 21.46
N SER A 115 9.02 -12.89 21.57
CA SER A 115 9.91 -12.71 22.72
C SER A 115 10.54 -11.32 22.80
N THR A 116 10.68 -10.62 21.67
CA THR A 116 11.24 -9.25 21.56
C THR A 116 10.19 -8.14 21.50
N ARG A 117 8.95 -8.41 21.90
CA ARG A 117 7.84 -7.44 21.97
C ARG A 117 7.33 -6.82 20.67
N PHE A 118 7.97 -7.06 19.53
CA PHE A 118 7.46 -6.59 18.24
C PHE A 118 6.04 -7.09 17.99
N MET A 119 5.76 -8.38 18.14
CA MET A 119 4.44 -8.93 17.81
C MET A 119 3.78 -9.58 19.02
N SER A 120 2.45 -9.51 19.07
CA SER A 120 1.64 -10.21 20.07
C SER A 120 0.60 -11.11 19.39
N GLY A 121 0.10 -12.10 20.12
CA GLY A 121 -1.01 -12.94 19.69
C GLY A 121 -2.37 -12.29 19.96
N TYR A 122 -3.41 -12.91 19.45
CA TYR A 122 -4.81 -12.58 19.67
C TYR A 122 -5.40 -13.41 20.84
N PRO A 123 -6.60 -13.03 21.32
CA PRO A 123 -7.34 -13.85 22.28
C PRO A 123 -7.46 -15.32 21.83
N GLY A 124 -7.43 -16.24 22.81
CA GLY A 124 -7.45 -17.68 22.53
C GLY A 124 -6.07 -18.29 22.21
N ASN A 125 -4.97 -17.59 22.51
CA ASN A 125 -3.59 -18.02 22.23
C ASN A 125 -3.34 -18.28 20.73
N LEU A 126 -3.88 -17.41 19.87
CA LEU A 126 -3.76 -17.51 18.41
C LEU A 126 -2.77 -16.48 17.87
N PHE A 127 -1.97 -16.83 16.87
CA PHE A 127 -1.12 -15.88 16.15
C PHE A 127 -1.73 -15.43 14.82
N GLN A 128 -2.54 -16.27 14.19
CA GLN A 128 -3.10 -16.12 12.85
C GLN A 128 -2.02 -15.91 11.77
N PRO A 129 -1.11 -16.87 11.56
CA PRO A 129 0.08 -16.70 10.71
C PRO A 129 -0.24 -16.33 9.25
N ASN A 130 -1.39 -16.77 8.73
CA ASN A 130 -1.82 -16.53 7.35
C ASN A 130 -2.65 -15.25 7.16
N GLN A 131 -3.06 -14.59 8.24
CA GLN A 131 -3.80 -13.34 8.16
C GLN A 131 -2.90 -12.26 7.56
N ARG A 132 -3.46 -11.48 6.62
CA ARG A 132 -2.78 -10.30 6.09
C ARG A 132 -2.75 -9.22 7.17
N ILE A 133 -1.56 -8.67 7.44
CA ILE A 133 -1.38 -7.72 8.54
C ILE A 133 -1.94 -6.34 8.13
N PRO A 134 -2.84 -5.74 8.94
CA PRO A 134 -3.24 -4.34 8.74
C PRO A 134 -2.06 -3.39 8.93
N LYS A 135 -2.04 -2.29 8.19
CA LYS A 135 -0.98 -1.28 8.25
C LYS A 135 -0.74 -0.73 9.65
N VAL A 136 -1.83 -0.42 10.37
CA VAL A 136 -1.74 0.05 11.76
C VAL A 136 -1.06 -0.96 12.69
N GLN A 137 -1.30 -2.26 12.48
CA GLN A 137 -0.67 -3.29 13.32
C GLN A 137 0.83 -3.42 13.05
N ALA A 138 1.27 -3.20 11.82
CA ALA A 138 2.70 -3.20 11.49
C ALA A 138 3.43 -2.03 12.19
N LEU A 139 2.83 -0.84 12.20
CA LEU A 139 3.40 0.34 12.86
C LEU A 139 3.43 0.19 14.38
N VAL A 140 2.31 -0.23 14.99
CA VAL A 140 2.26 -0.52 16.44
C VAL A 140 3.27 -1.60 16.82
N SER A 141 3.46 -2.59 15.95
CA SER A 141 4.45 -3.65 16.16
C SER A 141 5.88 -3.13 16.17
N LEU A 142 6.25 -2.26 15.23
CA LEU A 142 7.57 -1.63 15.21
C LEU A 142 7.75 -0.72 16.43
N ALA A 143 6.79 0.16 16.73
CA ALA A 143 6.86 1.03 17.91
C ALA A 143 7.04 0.22 19.21
N SER A 144 6.26 -0.86 19.38
CA SER A 144 6.35 -1.71 20.57
C SER A 144 7.68 -2.44 20.70
N GLY A 145 8.23 -2.97 19.60
CA GLY A 145 9.48 -3.74 19.61
C GLY A 145 10.74 -2.87 19.71
N LEU A 146 10.65 -1.64 19.25
CA LEU A 146 11.68 -0.62 19.40
C LEU A 146 11.56 0.13 20.74
N GLU A 147 10.49 -0.13 21.49
CA GLU A 147 10.18 0.51 22.78
C GLU A 147 10.05 2.04 22.65
N LEU A 148 9.43 2.49 21.54
CA LEU A 148 9.11 3.88 21.29
C LEU A 148 7.93 4.31 22.16
N GLU A 149 8.06 5.45 22.81
CA GLU A 149 7.01 6.11 23.56
C GLU A 149 6.75 7.49 22.95
N PRO A 150 5.48 7.93 22.88
CA PRO A 150 5.16 9.24 22.36
C PRO A 150 5.55 10.33 23.36
N ASP A 151 6.23 11.37 22.88
CA ASP A 151 6.60 12.55 23.65
C ASP A 151 5.51 13.64 23.58
N ALA A 152 4.86 13.80 22.43
CA ALA A 152 3.81 14.80 22.22
C ALA A 152 2.41 14.23 22.53
N PRO A 153 1.41 15.10 22.78
CA PRO A 153 0.04 14.67 22.95
C PRO A 153 -0.46 13.88 21.74
N THR A 154 -1.00 12.69 21.99
CA THR A 154 -1.51 11.78 20.95
C THR A 154 -2.46 12.48 19.97
N ASP A 155 -3.42 13.25 20.47
CA ASP A 155 -4.40 13.94 19.62
C ASP A 155 -3.76 14.95 18.65
N GLU A 156 -2.67 15.60 19.06
CA GLU A 156 -1.94 16.57 18.24
C GLU A 156 -1.24 15.89 17.06
N VAL A 157 -0.54 14.79 17.34
CA VAL A 157 0.17 14.02 16.31
C VAL A 157 -0.81 13.29 15.40
N LEU A 158 -1.87 12.69 15.97
CA LEU A 158 -2.87 11.99 15.15
C LEU A 158 -3.62 12.96 14.22
N ALA A 159 -3.74 14.25 14.57
CA ALA A 159 -4.33 15.27 13.69
C ALA A 159 -3.54 15.48 12.38
N THR A 160 -2.29 15.00 12.29
CA THR A 160 -1.55 14.92 11.02
C THR A 160 -2.25 14.04 9.99
N PHE A 161 -2.99 13.02 10.45
CA PHE A 161 -3.72 12.08 9.60
C PHE A 161 -5.17 12.51 9.39
N ARG A 162 -5.60 12.57 8.14
CA ARG A 162 -6.97 12.94 7.76
C ARG A 162 -7.99 11.85 8.07
N ASP A 163 -7.52 10.61 8.20
CA ASP A 163 -8.28 9.41 8.56
C ASP A 163 -7.95 8.92 9.97
N ALA A 164 -7.52 9.83 10.87
CA ALA A 164 -7.21 9.51 12.26
C ALA A 164 -8.38 8.84 12.99
N ALA A 165 -9.63 9.16 12.63
CA ALA A 165 -10.82 8.55 13.21
C ALA A 165 -10.95 7.04 12.90
N ASP A 166 -10.28 6.54 11.86
CA ASP A 166 -10.25 5.11 11.52
C ASP A 166 -9.17 4.34 12.29
N ILE A 167 -8.31 5.04 13.05
CA ILE A 167 -7.28 4.43 13.88
C ILE A 167 -7.98 3.78 15.09
N PRO A 168 -7.82 2.47 15.30
CA PRO A 168 -8.38 1.82 16.47
C PRO A 168 -7.73 2.37 17.74
N GLY A 169 -8.50 2.68 18.79
CA GLY A 169 -7.96 3.31 20.00
C GLY A 169 -6.82 2.56 20.72
N TYR A 170 -6.68 1.25 20.49
CA TYR A 170 -5.53 0.49 21.01
C TYR A 170 -4.20 0.89 20.35
N ALA A 171 -4.27 1.49 19.16
CA ALA A 171 -3.12 1.81 18.32
C ALA A 171 -2.66 3.25 18.47
N ASP A 172 -3.46 4.13 19.08
CA ASP A 172 -3.22 5.57 19.14
C ASP A 172 -1.78 5.90 19.55
N LYS A 173 -1.36 5.42 20.73
CA LYS A 173 0.00 5.64 21.24
C LYS A 173 1.08 5.09 20.32
N GLY A 174 0.89 3.89 19.79
CA GLY A 174 1.87 3.24 18.92
C GLY A 174 2.01 3.95 17.57
N VAL A 175 0.92 4.48 17.02
CA VAL A 175 0.94 5.29 15.80
C VAL A 175 1.56 6.65 16.08
N THR A 176 1.23 7.31 17.19
CA THR A 176 1.88 8.56 17.61
C THR A 176 3.39 8.38 17.71
N ALA A 177 3.86 7.40 18.48
CA ALA A 177 5.28 7.14 18.66
C ALA A 177 5.99 6.80 17.34
N ALA A 178 5.37 5.96 16.49
CA ALA A 178 5.90 5.66 15.16
C ALA A 178 5.95 6.91 14.26
N THR A 179 5.00 7.84 14.39
CA THR A 179 4.97 9.08 13.59
C THR A 179 6.07 10.04 14.04
N GLU A 180 6.25 10.22 15.35
CA GLU A 180 7.32 11.05 15.92
C GLU A 180 8.71 10.55 15.56
N ALA A 181 8.92 9.24 15.59
CA ALA A 181 10.16 8.60 15.16
C ALA A 181 10.34 8.53 13.63
N GLY A 182 9.41 9.09 12.83
CA GLY A 182 9.51 9.13 11.37
C GLY A 182 9.34 7.77 10.66
N LEU A 183 8.80 6.75 11.35
CA LEU A 183 8.59 5.41 10.79
C LEU A 183 7.45 5.38 9.76
N VAL A 184 6.51 6.31 9.84
CA VAL A 184 5.29 6.29 9.02
C VAL A 184 5.58 6.81 7.61
N VAL A 185 5.35 5.93 6.62
CA VAL A 185 5.47 6.26 5.19
C VAL A 185 4.14 6.00 4.48
N ASN A 186 3.45 7.04 4.05
CA ASN A 186 2.15 6.92 3.41
C ASN A 186 2.22 7.29 1.93
N TYR A 187 2.09 6.28 1.08
CA TYR A 187 1.94 6.44 -0.36
C TYR A 187 0.45 6.25 -0.75
N PRO A 188 -0.09 7.07 -1.67
CA PRO A 188 0.55 8.20 -2.34
C PRO A 188 0.47 9.53 -1.58
N ASN A 189 -0.12 9.55 -0.38
CA ASN A 189 -0.33 10.78 0.40
C ASN A 189 0.12 10.60 1.85
N ALA A 190 1.12 11.39 2.27
CA ALA A 190 1.69 11.37 3.61
C ALA A 190 0.62 11.49 4.72
N ASN A 191 -0.44 12.26 4.50
CA ASN A 191 -1.47 12.56 5.51
C ASN A 191 -2.63 11.55 5.55
N PHE A 192 -2.55 10.42 4.83
CA PHE A 192 -3.55 9.34 4.91
C PHE A 192 -2.90 8.03 5.33
N LEU A 193 -3.24 7.56 6.52
CA LEU A 193 -2.64 6.36 7.07
C LEU A 193 -3.21 5.08 6.45
N ASN A 194 -4.50 5.05 6.14
CA ASN A 194 -5.31 3.89 5.79
C ASN A 194 -5.11 2.75 6.81
N PRO A 195 -5.39 2.98 8.11
CA PRO A 195 -4.91 2.14 9.21
C PRO A 195 -5.37 0.68 9.12
N ASN A 196 -6.60 0.47 8.63
CA ASN A 196 -7.22 -0.86 8.55
C ASN A 196 -6.98 -1.59 7.22
N GLN A 197 -6.32 -0.95 6.25
CA GLN A 197 -5.92 -1.59 5.00
C GLN A 197 -4.79 -2.60 5.23
N GLN A 198 -4.78 -3.68 4.44
CA GLN A 198 -3.70 -4.68 4.47
C GLN A 198 -2.40 -4.05 3.97
N ALA A 199 -1.33 -4.17 4.76
CA ALA A 199 -0.02 -3.64 4.40
C ALA A 199 0.61 -4.44 3.25
N THR A 200 1.08 -3.72 2.24
CA THR A 200 1.82 -4.28 1.11
C THR A 200 3.29 -4.52 1.45
N ARG A 201 3.99 -5.31 0.63
CA ARG A 201 5.43 -5.55 0.80
C ARG A 201 6.26 -4.25 0.68
N ALA A 202 5.83 -3.32 -0.18
CA ALA A 202 6.46 -2.02 -0.33
C ALA A 202 6.30 -1.15 0.93
N GLU A 203 5.10 -1.11 1.52
CA GLU A 203 4.86 -0.37 2.77
C GLU A 203 5.64 -0.95 3.94
N ILE A 204 5.64 -2.27 4.09
CA ILE A 204 6.45 -2.93 5.13
C ILE A 204 7.95 -2.63 4.95
N ALA A 205 8.45 -2.67 3.71
CA ALA A 205 9.84 -2.30 3.43
C ALA A 205 10.12 -0.84 3.82
N ALA A 206 9.20 0.09 3.51
CA ALA A 206 9.37 1.49 3.88
C ALA A 206 9.39 1.70 5.41
N PHE A 207 8.47 1.09 6.16
CA PHE A 207 8.43 1.23 7.63
C PHE A 207 9.66 0.62 8.30
N VAL A 208 10.09 -0.57 7.86
CA VAL A 208 11.27 -1.24 8.41
C VAL A 208 12.54 -0.47 8.09
N TYR A 209 12.63 0.10 6.89
CA TYR A 209 13.74 0.98 6.53
C TYR A 209 13.79 2.20 7.45
N GLN A 210 12.68 2.92 7.61
CA GLN A 210 12.65 4.11 8.47
C GLN A 210 12.95 3.75 9.93
N ALA A 211 12.46 2.61 10.41
CA ALA A 211 12.81 2.10 11.73
C ALA A 211 14.32 1.83 11.88
N LEU A 212 14.99 1.27 10.87
CA LEU A 212 16.43 1.08 10.92
C LEU A 212 17.21 2.40 10.83
N VAL A 213 16.68 3.41 10.12
CA VAL A 213 17.24 4.76 10.12
C VAL A 213 17.12 5.41 11.50
N ASP A 214 15.95 5.32 12.13
CA ASP A 214 15.70 5.82 13.49
C ASP A 214 16.65 5.19 14.52
N GLN A 215 16.96 3.90 14.38
CA GLN A 215 17.93 3.19 15.23
C GLN A 215 19.40 3.50 14.91
N GLY A 216 19.68 4.23 13.83
CA GLY A 216 21.04 4.55 13.37
C GLY A 216 21.74 3.41 12.64
N ASP A 217 21.02 2.35 12.26
CA ASP A 217 21.55 1.19 11.54
C ASP A 217 21.64 1.44 10.02
N LEU A 218 20.85 2.39 9.49
CA LEU A 218 20.89 2.80 8.09
C LEU A 218 20.91 4.33 7.94
N ASP A 219 21.51 4.78 6.85
CA ASP A 219 21.46 6.19 6.47
C ASP A 219 20.06 6.58 5.95
N PRO A 220 19.58 7.80 6.23
CA PRO A 220 18.39 8.33 5.59
C PRO A 220 18.48 8.31 4.05
N ILE A 221 17.35 8.12 3.38
CA ILE A 221 17.30 8.30 1.93
C ILE A 221 17.63 9.76 1.55
N SER A 222 18.13 9.97 0.33
CA SER A 222 18.40 11.33 -0.17
C SER A 222 17.16 12.23 -0.06
N ASP A 223 17.34 13.46 0.41
CA ASP A 223 16.26 14.46 0.49
C ASP A 223 15.59 14.75 -0.85
N LYS A 224 16.33 14.55 -1.95
CA LYS A 224 15.85 14.75 -3.32
C LYS A 224 15.09 13.54 -3.88
N ALA A 225 15.12 12.40 -3.18
CA ALA A 225 14.40 11.21 -3.60
C ALA A 225 12.88 11.45 -3.48
N ARG A 226 12.11 11.08 -4.52
CA ARG A 226 10.64 11.21 -4.50
C ARG A 226 9.99 10.49 -3.31
N ALA A 227 10.63 9.43 -2.82
CA ALA A 227 10.21 8.67 -1.66
C ALA A 227 10.11 9.51 -0.37
N ASN A 228 10.93 10.57 -0.25
CA ASN A 228 10.94 11.48 0.90
C ASN A 228 9.61 12.24 1.07
N ASN A 229 8.84 12.41 -0.02
CA ASN A 229 7.53 13.08 0.02
C ASN A 229 6.43 12.23 0.68
N TYR A 230 6.70 10.94 0.90
CA TYR A 230 5.75 10.01 1.51
C TYR A 230 6.06 9.73 2.97
N ILE A 231 7.24 10.15 3.46
CA ILE A 231 7.60 10.06 4.88
C ILE A 231 6.83 11.16 5.61
N VAL A 232 6.12 10.79 6.66
CA VAL A 232 5.37 11.73 7.49
C VAL A 232 6.35 12.51 8.35
N LYS A 233 6.29 13.84 8.27
CA LYS A 233 7.16 14.75 9.03
C LYS A 233 6.30 15.58 9.96
N LEU A 234 6.70 15.65 11.22
CA LEU A 234 6.14 16.59 12.17
C LEU A 234 6.93 17.89 12.03
N ASP A 235 6.28 18.95 11.55
CA ASP A 235 6.92 20.26 11.45
C ASP A 235 7.22 20.75 12.88
N GLY A 236 8.51 20.82 13.23
CA GLY A 236 8.94 21.25 14.56
C GLY A 236 8.47 22.67 14.88
N THR A 237 7.75 22.82 15.99
CA THR A 237 7.30 24.07 16.61
C THR A 237 6.41 24.98 15.76
N ALA A 238 5.11 24.70 15.76
CA ALA A 238 4.09 25.72 16.05
C ALA A 238 2.79 25.00 16.39
N SER A 239 2.23 25.31 17.57
CA SER A 239 0.77 25.36 17.68
C SER A 239 0.28 26.06 16.40
N PRO A 240 -0.61 25.45 15.61
CA PRO A 240 -1.38 26.28 14.70
C PRO A 240 -2.08 27.26 15.63
N GLU A 241 -1.71 28.53 15.53
CA GLU A 241 -2.69 29.57 15.72
C GLU A 241 -3.86 29.12 14.82
N GLN A 242 -4.91 28.57 15.43
CA GLN A 242 -6.18 28.49 14.75
C GLN A 242 -6.42 29.91 14.24
N PRO A 243 -6.63 30.13 12.95
CA PRO A 243 -7.44 31.24 12.56
C PRO A 243 -8.81 30.93 13.17
N SER A 244 -9.05 31.43 14.39
CA SER A 244 -10.40 31.70 14.85
C SER A 244 -10.89 32.89 14.05
N THR A 245 -11.06 32.69 12.73
CA THR A 245 -11.98 33.51 11.97
C THR A 245 -13.37 33.11 12.47
N PRO A 246 -14.17 34.05 12.98
CA PRO A 246 -15.52 33.74 13.38
C PRO A 246 -16.26 33.16 12.18
N ILE A 247 -16.75 31.92 12.31
CA ILE A 247 -17.72 31.36 11.39
C ILE A 247 -18.98 32.22 11.54
N ASN A 248 -19.21 33.13 10.60
CA ASN A 248 -20.47 33.85 10.50
C ASN A 248 -20.97 33.92 9.03
N THR A 249 -22.07 33.20 8.81
CA THR A 249 -23.23 33.56 7.96
C THR A 249 -23.05 33.77 6.46
N GLY A 250 -22.16 33.02 5.80
CA GLY A 250 -22.07 32.94 4.33
C GLY A 250 -22.01 31.51 3.79
N SER A 251 -22.58 30.54 4.51
CA SER A 251 -22.27 29.10 4.40
C SER A 251 -23.07 28.32 3.35
N ILE A 252 -23.85 28.97 2.49
CA ILE A 252 -24.60 28.29 1.44
C ILE A 252 -23.88 28.47 0.10
N ILE A 253 -23.53 27.35 -0.53
CA ILE A 253 -23.03 27.32 -1.90
C ILE A 253 -24.21 27.11 -2.83
N ALA A 254 -24.38 28.01 -3.80
CA ALA A 254 -25.51 27.99 -4.70
C ALA A 254 -25.49 26.78 -5.65
N SER A 255 -26.68 26.38 -6.11
CA SER A 255 -26.78 25.47 -7.26
C SER A 255 -26.13 26.09 -8.49
N GLY A 256 -25.46 25.27 -9.29
CA GLY A 256 -24.68 25.68 -10.46
C GLY A 256 -23.23 26.05 -10.16
N SER A 257 -22.83 26.18 -8.89
CA SER A 257 -21.44 26.41 -8.51
C SER A 257 -20.54 25.25 -8.96
N LYS A 258 -19.33 25.61 -9.41
CA LYS A 258 -18.33 24.69 -9.93
C LYS A 258 -17.28 24.38 -8.87
N ILE A 259 -16.89 23.11 -8.79
CA ILE A 259 -15.83 22.64 -7.90
C ILE A 259 -14.78 21.94 -8.79
N PRO A 260 -13.61 22.56 -9.02
CA PRO A 260 -12.52 21.88 -9.69
C PRO A 260 -12.02 20.75 -8.79
N VAL A 261 -11.82 19.57 -9.38
CA VAL A 261 -11.38 18.38 -8.66
C VAL A 261 -10.13 17.79 -9.29
N ARG A 262 -9.45 16.93 -8.51
CA ARG A 262 -8.34 16.12 -8.97
C ARG A 262 -8.36 14.77 -8.29
N TYR A 263 -7.53 13.83 -8.76
CA TYR A 263 -7.26 12.63 -8.00
C TYR A 263 -6.45 13.00 -6.74
N PRO A 264 -6.74 12.42 -5.57
CA PRO A 264 -5.98 12.70 -4.36
C PRO A 264 -4.50 12.32 -4.54
N GLY A 265 -3.59 13.26 -4.25
CA GLY A 265 -2.13 13.06 -4.32
C GLY A 265 -1.39 13.89 -5.38
N PRO A 266 -0.04 13.79 -5.44
CA PRO A 266 0.79 14.73 -6.19
C PRO A 266 0.94 14.45 -7.69
N ASN A 267 0.43 13.31 -8.19
CA ASN A 267 0.58 12.91 -9.58
C ASN A 267 -0.74 13.02 -10.35
N LYS A 268 -0.68 13.39 -11.63
CA LYS A 268 -1.81 13.21 -12.55
C LYS A 268 -2.02 11.71 -12.79
N VAL A 269 -3.15 11.19 -12.30
CA VAL A 269 -3.55 9.79 -12.47
C VAL A 269 -4.83 9.76 -13.28
N ASN A 270 -4.81 9.04 -14.40
CA ASN A 270 -6.02 8.77 -15.16
C ASN A 270 -6.71 7.50 -14.61
N LEU A 271 -8.03 7.56 -14.48
CA LEU A 271 -8.87 6.41 -14.13
C LEU A 271 -9.30 5.70 -15.42
N ILE A 272 -9.28 4.37 -15.42
CA ILE A 272 -9.79 3.56 -16.53
C ILE A 272 -11.03 2.84 -16.05
N VAL A 273 -12.15 3.06 -16.72
CA VAL A 273 -13.46 2.48 -16.39
C VAL A 273 -13.98 1.73 -17.61
N ALA A 274 -14.51 0.52 -17.41
CA ALA A 274 -15.21 -0.17 -18.48
C ALA A 274 -16.58 0.49 -18.73
N PRO A 275 -17.02 0.65 -19.98
CA PRO A 275 -18.37 1.17 -20.23
C PRO A 275 -19.44 0.31 -19.55
N GLY A 276 -20.38 0.97 -18.87
CA GLY A 276 -21.43 0.29 -18.10
C GLY A 276 -21.02 -0.10 -16.68
N GLU A 277 -19.75 0.10 -16.29
CA GLU A 277 -19.25 -0.15 -14.94
C GLU A 277 -19.58 1.01 -14.00
N THR A 278 -19.80 0.67 -12.73
CA THR A 278 -19.98 1.63 -11.65
C THR A 278 -18.81 1.50 -10.69
N VAL A 279 -18.12 2.60 -10.38
CA VAL A 279 -16.88 2.57 -9.59
C VAL A 279 -16.93 3.61 -8.48
N ASP A 280 -16.92 3.16 -7.23
CA ASP A 280 -16.77 4.05 -6.08
C ASP A 280 -15.35 4.61 -6.03
N THR A 281 -15.22 5.92 -5.93
CA THR A 281 -13.91 6.59 -5.90
C THR A 281 -13.99 7.90 -5.13
N LYS A 282 -12.83 8.45 -4.78
CA LYS A 282 -12.70 9.71 -4.04
C LYS A 282 -11.89 10.70 -4.85
N LEU A 283 -12.37 11.94 -4.90
CA LEU A 283 -11.69 13.06 -5.54
C LEU A 283 -11.33 14.10 -4.47
N GLU A 284 -10.37 14.95 -4.79
CA GLU A 284 -9.92 16.05 -3.94
C GLU A 284 -10.29 17.38 -4.59
N VAL A 285 -10.77 18.34 -3.82
CA VAL A 285 -10.97 19.72 -4.27
C VAL A 285 -9.62 20.32 -4.64
N ALA A 286 -9.50 20.76 -5.90
CA ALA A 286 -8.22 21.15 -6.46
C ALA A 286 -7.75 22.53 -5.98
N GLU A 287 -8.69 23.43 -5.67
CA GLU A 287 -8.48 24.84 -5.33
C GLU A 287 -9.51 25.32 -4.29
N ASP A 288 -9.18 26.35 -3.51
CA ASP A 288 -10.08 26.92 -2.51
C ASP A 288 -11.35 27.49 -3.17
N ILE A 289 -12.51 27.08 -2.69
CA ILE A 289 -13.80 27.66 -3.08
C ILE A 289 -14.10 28.81 -2.15
N VAL A 290 -14.14 30.03 -2.69
CA VAL A 290 -14.38 31.26 -1.94
C VAL A 290 -15.74 31.88 -2.25
N ASN A 291 -16.33 32.57 -1.27
CA ASN A 291 -17.52 33.40 -1.49
C ASN A 291 -17.16 34.78 -2.08
N THR A 292 -18.18 35.59 -2.36
CA THR A 292 -18.02 36.97 -2.89
C THR A 292 -17.29 37.93 -1.97
N ALA A 293 -17.20 37.60 -0.67
CA ALA A 293 -16.42 38.33 0.32
C ALA A 293 -14.98 37.80 0.47
N GLY A 294 -14.55 36.83 -0.35
CA GLY A 294 -13.22 36.23 -0.31
C GLY A 294 -13.00 35.23 0.83
N THR A 295 -14.06 34.82 1.52
CA THR A 295 -13.98 33.80 2.58
C THR A 295 -13.96 32.40 1.96
N VAL A 296 -13.01 31.56 2.37
CA VAL A 296 -12.94 30.14 1.94
C VAL A 296 -14.11 29.37 2.54
N LEU A 297 -14.97 28.83 1.68
CA LEU A 297 -16.10 27.96 2.02
C LEU A 297 -15.70 26.49 1.97
N ILE A 298 -14.98 26.07 0.92
CA ILE A 298 -14.42 24.72 0.80
C ILE A 298 -12.92 24.85 0.55
N PRO A 299 -12.07 24.49 1.52
CA PRO A 299 -10.64 24.48 1.33
C PRO A 299 -10.21 23.47 0.26
N LYS A 300 -9.18 23.83 -0.50
CA LYS A 300 -8.35 22.92 -1.30
C LYS A 300 -7.94 21.75 -0.42
N GLY A 301 -8.05 20.53 -0.95
CA GLY A 301 -7.80 19.33 -0.17
C GLY A 301 -9.03 18.69 0.47
N SER A 302 -10.17 19.37 0.45
CA SER A 302 -11.44 18.75 0.87
C SER A 302 -11.74 17.53 -0.01
N LEU A 303 -12.21 16.44 0.60
CA LEU A 303 -12.48 15.19 -0.12
C LEU A 303 -13.92 15.13 -0.59
N ILE A 304 -14.12 14.60 -1.78
CA ILE A 304 -15.43 14.33 -2.36
C ILE A 304 -15.52 12.84 -2.63
N GLU A 305 -16.34 12.16 -1.84
CA GLU A 305 -16.67 10.75 -2.02
C GLU A 305 -17.85 10.63 -2.98
N GLY A 306 -17.74 9.74 -3.94
CA GLY A 306 -18.76 9.56 -4.95
C GLY A 306 -18.55 8.30 -5.77
N THR A 307 -19.29 8.23 -6.86
CA THR A 307 -19.33 7.04 -7.70
C THR A 307 -19.27 7.48 -9.16
N LEU A 308 -18.37 6.89 -9.94
CA LEU A 308 -18.43 6.93 -11.40
C LEU A 308 -19.57 6.02 -11.83
N VAL A 309 -20.61 6.59 -12.43
CA VAL A 309 -21.79 5.88 -12.90
C VAL A 309 -21.85 5.89 -14.43
N PRO A 310 -22.39 4.85 -15.08
CA PRO A 310 -22.53 4.83 -16.53
C PRO A 310 -23.61 5.82 -17.00
N VAL A 311 -23.32 6.55 -18.08
CA VAL A 311 -24.24 7.51 -18.70
C VAL A 311 -24.18 7.38 -20.23
N ASN A 312 -25.21 7.85 -20.93
CA ASN A 312 -25.21 7.96 -22.38
C ASN A 312 -25.12 9.43 -22.80
N VAL A 313 -24.12 9.75 -23.62
CA VAL A 313 -24.04 11.06 -24.30
C VAL A 313 -24.49 10.85 -25.74
N GLY A 314 -25.77 11.10 -26.00
CA GLY A 314 -26.41 10.69 -27.25
C GLY A 314 -26.43 9.16 -27.36
N THR A 315 -25.76 8.61 -28.38
CA THR A 315 -25.61 7.15 -28.57
C THR A 315 -24.29 6.59 -28.04
N THR A 316 -23.43 7.44 -27.46
CA THR A 316 -22.09 7.03 -27.02
C THR A 316 -22.09 6.74 -25.52
N PRO A 317 -21.71 5.52 -25.09
CA PRO A 317 -21.50 5.21 -23.68
C PRO A 317 -20.40 6.08 -23.08
N GLY A 318 -20.65 6.56 -21.86
CA GLY A 318 -19.70 7.33 -21.07
C GLY A 318 -19.84 7.04 -19.58
N THR A 319 -19.08 7.77 -18.79
CA THR A 319 -19.16 7.75 -17.33
C THR A 319 -19.26 9.16 -16.79
N GLN A 320 -19.96 9.33 -15.69
CA GLN A 320 -20.09 10.59 -14.97
C GLN A 320 -19.76 10.35 -13.51
N PHE A 321 -18.98 11.22 -12.90
CA PHE A 321 -18.78 11.18 -11.46
C PHE A 321 -19.98 11.84 -10.77
N VAL A 322 -20.60 11.11 -9.84
CA VAL A 322 -21.69 11.59 -8.99
C VAL A 322 -21.17 11.66 -7.56
N ALA A 323 -21.01 12.88 -7.06
CA ALA A 323 -20.63 13.15 -5.68
C ALA A 323 -21.79 12.81 -4.74
N LYS A 324 -21.46 12.25 -3.58
CA LYS A 324 -22.40 11.92 -2.50
C LYS A 324 -22.07 12.68 -1.23
N THR A 325 -20.79 12.68 -0.85
CA THR A 325 -20.34 13.23 0.43
C THR A 325 -19.15 14.16 0.21
N LEU A 326 -19.24 15.39 0.70
CA LEU A 326 -18.13 16.34 0.80
C LEU A 326 -17.60 16.32 2.24
N LYS A 327 -16.30 16.11 2.42
CA LYS A 327 -15.62 16.20 3.71
C LYS A 327 -14.78 17.46 3.77
N VAL A 328 -15.15 18.37 4.67
CA VAL A 328 -14.40 19.62 4.96
C VAL A 328 -13.92 19.58 6.40
N GLY A 329 -12.60 19.45 6.58
CA GLY A 329 -12.03 19.20 7.91
C GLY A 329 -12.60 17.92 8.51
N THR A 330 -13.22 18.03 9.69
CA THR A 330 -13.86 16.91 10.41
C THR A 330 -15.35 16.73 10.08
N ARG A 331 -15.95 17.65 9.32
CA ARG A 331 -17.38 17.63 9.01
C ARG A 331 -17.63 16.96 7.67
N SER A 332 -18.74 16.21 7.60
CA SER A 332 -19.23 15.57 6.38
C SER A 332 -20.56 16.20 6.00
N TYR A 333 -20.70 16.57 4.73
CA TYR A 333 -21.89 17.18 4.18
C TYR A 333 -22.40 16.35 3.01
N ASP A 334 -23.70 16.14 2.94
CA ASP A 334 -24.33 15.56 1.77
C ASP A 334 -24.25 16.57 0.62
N ILE A 335 -23.57 16.19 -0.46
CA ILE A 335 -23.43 17.02 -1.65
C ILE A 335 -24.14 16.35 -2.82
N ARG A 336 -24.92 17.13 -3.56
CA ARG A 336 -25.45 16.72 -4.87
C ARG A 336 -24.67 17.46 -5.93
N ALA A 337 -23.62 16.86 -6.47
CA ALA A 337 -22.82 17.43 -7.53
C ALA A 337 -22.39 16.37 -8.54
N ASN A 338 -22.39 16.72 -9.82
CA ASN A 338 -22.03 15.79 -10.90
C ASN A 338 -20.94 16.40 -11.78
N SER A 339 -20.03 15.59 -12.29
CA SER A 339 -19.11 16.02 -13.35
C SER A 339 -19.83 16.15 -14.69
N ASP A 340 -19.20 16.77 -15.69
CA ASP A 340 -19.62 16.53 -17.06
C ASP A 340 -19.32 15.06 -17.47
N PRO A 341 -20.17 14.41 -18.28
CA PRO A 341 -19.93 13.07 -18.79
C PRO A 341 -18.63 12.96 -19.61
N GLN A 342 -17.83 11.93 -19.32
CA GLN A 342 -16.67 11.55 -20.12
C GLN A 342 -17.03 10.36 -21.02
N VAL A 343 -16.85 10.50 -22.33
CA VAL A 343 -17.25 9.49 -23.32
C VAL A 343 -16.15 8.47 -23.61
N ALA A 344 -16.54 7.25 -23.96
CA ALA A 344 -15.60 6.21 -24.35
C ALA A 344 -14.81 6.58 -25.60
N VAL A 345 -13.51 6.26 -25.62
CA VAL A 345 -12.64 6.40 -26.79
C VAL A 345 -12.38 5.01 -27.36
N SER A 346 -12.82 4.74 -28.59
CA SER A 346 -12.58 3.47 -29.29
C SER A 346 -11.40 3.60 -30.24
N ARG A 347 -10.39 2.72 -30.15
CA ARG A 347 -9.38 2.59 -31.21
C ARG A 347 -9.08 1.13 -31.56
N GLN A 348 -9.31 0.85 -32.83
CA GLN A 348 -9.13 -0.41 -33.54
C GLN A 348 -7.76 -1.06 -33.28
N SER A 349 -7.77 -2.40 -33.28
CA SER A 349 -6.65 -3.35 -33.26
C SER A 349 -6.28 -3.95 -31.89
N VAL A 350 -7.23 -4.62 -31.23
CA VAL A 350 -6.91 -5.63 -30.23
C VAL A 350 -7.72 -6.90 -30.55
N LYS A 351 -7.05 -8.04 -30.73
CA LYS A 351 -7.73 -9.29 -31.12
C LYS A 351 -8.57 -9.82 -29.94
N PRO A 352 -9.70 -10.51 -30.19
CA PRO A 352 -10.73 -10.82 -29.17
C PRO A 352 -10.29 -11.69 -27.97
N ASN A 353 -9.07 -12.22 -27.98
CA ASN A 353 -8.52 -13.00 -26.86
C ASN A 353 -7.59 -12.18 -25.94
N ASP A 354 -7.20 -10.98 -26.35
CA ASP A 354 -6.15 -10.23 -25.65
C ASP A 354 -6.68 -9.35 -24.53
N ILE A 355 -7.97 -9.00 -24.46
CA ILE A 355 -8.47 -8.16 -23.35
C ILE A 355 -8.76 -9.02 -22.12
N ARG A 356 -9.43 -10.17 -22.26
CA ARG A 356 -9.62 -11.10 -21.13
C ARG A 356 -8.31 -11.76 -20.66
N GLY A 357 -7.33 -11.92 -21.56
CA GLY A 357 -5.99 -12.40 -21.22
C GLY A 357 -5.06 -11.32 -20.63
N ALA A 358 -5.18 -10.06 -21.08
CA ALA A 358 -4.36 -8.96 -20.59
C ALA A 358 -4.79 -8.44 -19.21
N ILE A 359 -6.03 -8.70 -18.81
CA ILE A 359 -6.55 -8.39 -17.48
C ILE A 359 -6.08 -9.43 -16.43
N SER A 360 -5.52 -10.58 -16.84
CA SER A 360 -5.12 -11.66 -15.90
C SER A 360 -3.67 -12.15 -15.98
N THR A 361 -2.87 -11.69 -16.95
CA THR A 361 -1.47 -12.14 -17.08
C THR A 361 -0.49 -11.00 -17.40
N THR A 362 0.74 -11.13 -16.89
CA THR A 362 1.86 -10.16 -17.02
C THR A 362 2.19 -9.77 -18.48
N ALA A 363 1.80 -10.58 -19.48
CA ALA A 363 1.99 -10.28 -20.90
C ALA A 363 1.05 -9.18 -21.44
N GLY A 364 -0.09 -8.93 -20.77
CA GLY A 364 -1.08 -7.93 -21.18
C GLY A 364 -0.71 -6.48 -20.93
N ARG A 365 0.07 -6.24 -19.88
CA ARG A 365 0.50 -4.89 -19.48
C ARG A 365 1.48 -4.27 -20.48
N THR A 366 2.24 -5.10 -21.17
CA THR A 366 3.19 -4.68 -22.21
C THR A 366 2.48 -4.17 -23.47
N ILE A 367 1.30 -4.71 -23.78
CA ILE A 367 0.53 -4.35 -24.98
C ILE A 367 -0.19 -2.99 -24.77
N LEU A 368 -0.69 -2.70 -23.57
CA LEU A 368 -1.35 -1.41 -23.25
C LEU A 368 -0.42 -0.20 -23.38
N ASN A 369 0.86 -0.32 -23.00
CA ASN A 369 1.85 0.74 -23.21
C ASN A 369 2.21 0.95 -24.70
N SER A 370 2.10 -0.09 -25.52
CA SER A 370 2.34 0.01 -26.97
C SER A 370 1.20 0.69 -27.73
N VAL A 371 -0.02 0.65 -27.18
CA VAL A 371 -1.24 1.20 -27.78
C VAL A 371 -1.53 2.63 -27.30
N LEU A 372 -1.16 2.97 -26.06
CA LEU A 372 -1.46 4.28 -25.47
C LEU A 372 -0.31 5.31 -25.60
N GLY A 373 0.90 4.88 -25.99
CA GLY A 373 2.05 5.77 -26.12
C GLY A 373 2.75 6.06 -24.79
N SER A 374 4.01 6.47 -24.86
CA SER A 374 4.98 6.55 -23.74
C SER A 374 4.75 7.69 -22.71
N GLY A 375 3.52 8.19 -22.59
CA GLY A 375 3.16 9.30 -21.68
C GLY A 375 2.10 8.99 -20.63
N PHE A 376 1.56 7.77 -20.56
CA PHE A 376 0.45 7.43 -19.67
C PHE A 376 0.92 6.80 -18.34
N ASN A 377 0.60 7.45 -17.21
CA ASN A 377 0.83 6.91 -15.87
C ASN A 377 -0.45 6.20 -15.37
N LEU A 378 -0.42 4.87 -15.37
CA LEU A 378 -1.55 4.00 -15.01
C LEU A 378 -1.56 3.78 -13.49
N GLY A 379 -2.19 4.69 -12.74
CA GLY A 379 -2.12 4.73 -11.27
C GLY A 379 -3.06 3.77 -10.52
N SER A 380 -4.14 3.29 -11.14
CA SER A 380 -4.96 2.20 -10.58
C SER A 380 -5.85 1.57 -11.65
N LEU A 381 -5.86 0.24 -11.72
CA LEU A 381 -6.92 -0.51 -12.40
C LEU A 381 -7.94 -0.83 -11.30
N LEU A 382 -9.11 -0.21 -11.34
CA LEU A 382 -10.16 -0.42 -10.34
C LEU A 382 -11.01 -1.60 -10.80
N THR A 383 -10.75 -2.80 -10.27
CA THR A 383 -11.60 -3.98 -10.50
C THR A 383 -12.53 -4.17 -9.30
N GLY A 384 -13.82 -3.83 -9.48
CA GLY A 384 -14.82 -3.89 -8.41
C GLY A 384 -16.21 -4.33 -8.87
N ALA A 385 -16.55 -5.57 -8.53
CA ALA A 385 -17.90 -6.17 -8.38
C ALA A 385 -18.98 -5.92 -9.46
N LEU A 386 -19.25 -6.96 -10.27
CA LEU A 386 -20.51 -7.10 -11.00
C LEU A 386 -21.67 -7.30 -10.00
N LEU A 387 -22.57 -6.32 -9.89
CA LEU A 387 -23.86 -6.53 -9.22
C LEU A 387 -24.92 -6.97 -10.23
N SER A 388 -25.60 -8.06 -9.86
CA SER A 388 -26.80 -8.56 -10.50
C SER A 388 -27.97 -7.63 -10.17
N GLY A 389 -28.52 -6.93 -11.17
CA GLY A 389 -29.85 -6.34 -11.05
C GLY A 389 -30.00 -4.89 -11.53
N VAL A 390 -30.61 -4.77 -12.71
CA VAL A 390 -31.47 -3.65 -13.18
C VAL A 390 -30.84 -2.26 -13.34
N ALA A 391 -30.41 -1.96 -14.57
CA ALA A 391 -30.98 -0.97 -15.49
C ALA A 391 -30.11 -1.00 -16.74
N THR A 392 -30.70 -0.97 -17.93
CA THR A 392 -30.06 -1.18 -19.25
C THR A 392 -28.65 -0.60 -19.34
N SER A 393 -27.63 -1.44 -19.10
CA SER A 393 -26.24 -1.09 -19.29
C SER A 393 -26.05 -0.74 -20.77
N PRO A 394 -25.47 0.43 -21.10
CA PRO A 394 -25.23 0.80 -22.48
C PRO A 394 -24.47 -0.31 -23.19
N SER A 395 -24.98 -0.80 -24.33
CA SER A 395 -24.28 -1.82 -25.12
C SER A 395 -23.05 -1.18 -25.76
N ALA A 396 -21.94 -1.16 -25.03
CA ALA A 396 -20.68 -0.70 -25.56
C ALA A 396 -19.99 -1.81 -26.35
N PRO A 397 -19.20 -1.48 -27.38
CA PRO A 397 -18.30 -2.44 -28.03
C PRO A 397 -17.44 -3.14 -26.97
N LYS A 398 -17.30 -4.47 -27.04
CA LYS A 398 -16.58 -5.30 -26.05
C LYS A 398 -15.11 -4.88 -25.83
N ASP A 399 -14.57 -4.04 -26.71
CA ASP A 399 -13.17 -3.60 -26.74
C ASP A 399 -13.01 -2.09 -26.47
N SER A 400 -13.91 -1.48 -25.70
CA SER A 400 -13.87 -0.05 -25.37
C SER A 400 -13.57 0.21 -23.90
N VAL A 401 -12.78 1.26 -23.64
CA VAL A 401 -12.43 1.75 -22.31
C VAL A 401 -12.73 3.25 -22.25
N ILE A 402 -13.10 3.73 -21.06
CA ILE A 402 -13.24 5.16 -20.78
C ILE A 402 -12.04 5.57 -19.94
N VAL A 403 -11.22 6.48 -20.48
CA VAL A 403 -10.11 7.08 -19.74
C VAL A 403 -10.59 8.41 -19.20
N VAL A 404 -10.60 8.53 -17.88
CA VAL A 404 -11.03 9.73 -17.16
C VAL A 404 -9.78 10.40 -16.60
N ASP A 405 -9.46 11.61 -17.05
CA ASP A 405 -8.51 12.48 -16.35
C ASP A 405 -9.30 13.23 -15.25
N PRO A 406 -9.09 12.95 -13.96
CA PRO A 406 -9.82 13.60 -12.88
C PRO A 406 -9.62 15.11 -12.82
N ALA A 407 -8.49 15.63 -13.33
CA ALA A 407 -8.26 17.07 -13.42
C ALA A 407 -9.07 17.75 -14.53
N ALA A 408 -9.60 16.97 -15.48
CA ALA A 408 -10.55 17.44 -16.48
C ALA A 408 -12.01 17.32 -16.01
N LEU A 409 -12.23 16.76 -14.81
CA LEU A 409 -13.55 16.75 -14.19
C LEU A 409 -13.76 18.07 -13.44
N GLU A 410 -14.83 18.77 -13.78
CA GLU A 410 -15.35 19.89 -12.99
C GLU A 410 -16.71 19.46 -12.45
N LEU A 411 -16.89 19.48 -11.13
CA LEU A 411 -18.17 19.13 -10.53
C LEU A 411 -19.10 20.33 -10.50
N THR A 412 -20.34 20.14 -10.92
CA THR A 412 -21.39 21.16 -10.85
C THR A 412 -22.37 20.80 -9.75
N ILE A 413 -22.53 21.67 -8.75
CA ILE A 413 -23.51 21.52 -7.68
C ILE A 413 -24.92 21.60 -8.28
N GLN A 414 -25.76 20.61 -7.99
CA GLN A 414 -27.12 20.45 -8.53
C GLN A 414 -28.20 21.03 -7.62
N SER A 415 -27.89 21.21 -6.33
CA SER A 415 -28.77 21.83 -5.35
C SER A 415 -27.93 22.59 -4.33
N SER A 416 -28.45 23.70 -3.80
CA SER A 416 -27.73 24.49 -2.79
C SER A 416 -27.18 23.63 -1.66
N LEU A 417 -25.90 23.80 -1.34
CA LEU A 417 -25.18 23.08 -0.31
C LEU A 417 -25.03 23.99 0.91
N ASP A 418 -25.63 23.62 2.02
CA ASP A 418 -25.51 24.33 3.29
C ASP A 418 -24.36 23.71 4.12
N LEU A 419 -23.36 24.51 4.46
CA LEU A 419 -22.22 24.11 5.28
C LEU A 419 -22.41 24.43 6.78
N THR A 420 -23.61 24.84 7.20
CA THR A 420 -23.94 25.08 8.62
C THR A 420 -24.52 23.88 9.36
N THR A 421 -25.12 22.96 8.64
CA THR A 421 -25.77 21.73 9.14
C THR A 421 -25.01 20.51 8.69
#